data_AF-A0A0J8Y695-F1
#
_entry.id   AF-A0A0J8Y695-F1
#
_cell.length_a   1.000
_cell.length_b   1.000
_cell.length_c   1.000
_cell.angle_alpha   90.00
_cell.angle_beta   90.00
_cell.angle_gamma   90.00
#
_symmetry.space_group_name_H-M   'P 1'
#
loop_
_entity.id
_entity.type
_entity.pdbx_description
1 polymer ?
#
loop_
_entity_poly.entity_id
_entity_poly.type
_entity_poly.pdbx_seq_one_letter_code
_entity_poly.pdbx_strand_id
1 'polypeptide(L)'
;MATTDVNTNPYQEISAGGDIHFSDMASALVNISFAQMSNAECLQLMQCCQETHAGLCHCLALLGETLSNPTRVEEAGAQNQQRLGHSLYAIGLLAPALNALESFLQAELRERTAR
;
A
#
# COMPACT_ATOMS: atom_id res chain seq x y z
N MET A 1 19.39 -41.83 -7.09
CA MET A 1 20.15 -40.61 -6.73
C MET A 1 19.13 -39.53 -6.39
N ALA A 2 19.14 -39.08 -5.13
CA ALA A 2 18.49 -37.84 -4.69
C ALA A 2 19.23 -36.64 -5.34
N THR A 3 18.68 -35.46 -5.57
CA THR A 3 17.76 -34.66 -4.74
C THR A 3 16.90 -33.75 -5.63
N THR A 4 15.58 -33.85 -5.54
CA THR A 4 14.68 -32.73 -5.86
C THR A 4 14.86 -31.68 -4.77
N ASP A 5 15.53 -30.59 -5.11
CA ASP A 5 15.54 -29.36 -4.33
C ASP A 5 14.14 -28.76 -4.38
N VAL A 6 13.28 -29.25 -3.48
CA VAL A 6 12.01 -28.60 -3.17
C VAL A 6 12.41 -27.37 -2.38
N ASN A 7 12.50 -26.25 -3.08
CA ASN A 7 12.53 -24.92 -2.49
C ASN A 7 11.31 -24.78 -1.58
N THR A 8 11.48 -25.10 -0.30
CA THR A 8 10.57 -24.77 0.79
C THR A 8 10.59 -23.26 0.96
N ASN A 9 9.97 -22.56 0.01
CA ASN A 9 9.63 -21.16 0.17
C ASN A 9 8.34 -21.11 1.02
N PRO A 10 8.37 -20.65 2.27
CA PRO A 10 7.19 -20.56 3.12
C PRO A 10 6.18 -19.51 2.63
N TYR A 11 6.46 -18.81 1.52
CA TYR A 11 5.58 -17.83 0.90
C TYR A 11 4.72 -18.39 -0.24
N GLN A 12 4.60 -19.71 -0.38
CA GLN A 12 3.66 -20.28 -1.36
C GLN A 12 2.20 -20.10 -0.91
N GLU A 13 1.45 -19.48 -1.81
CA GLU A 13 -0.01 -19.30 -1.83
C GLU A 13 -0.56 -18.12 -1.01
N ILE A 14 -0.16 -16.91 -1.40
CA ILE A 14 -1.17 -15.84 -1.51
C ILE A 14 -2.17 -16.34 -2.55
N SER A 15 -3.33 -16.83 -2.08
CA SER A 15 -4.41 -17.40 -2.89
C SER A 15 -4.60 -16.62 -4.20
N ALA A 16 -4.48 -17.31 -5.33
CA ALA A 16 -4.72 -16.81 -6.68
C ALA A 16 -6.20 -16.43 -6.96
N GLY A 17 -6.98 -16.15 -5.92
CA GLY A 17 -8.35 -15.66 -5.97
C GLY A 17 -8.62 -14.45 -5.06
N GLY A 18 -7.64 -14.03 -4.25
CA GLY A 18 -7.67 -12.70 -3.65
C GLY A 18 -7.20 -11.73 -4.72
N ASP A 19 -8.09 -10.86 -5.19
CA ASP A 19 -7.70 -9.77 -6.06
C ASP A 19 -6.70 -8.90 -5.29
N ILE A 20 -5.40 -9.15 -5.49
CA ILE A 20 -4.29 -8.37 -4.95
C ILE A 20 -4.39 -6.89 -5.35
N HIS A 21 -5.28 -6.57 -6.29
CA HIS A 21 -5.59 -5.21 -6.71
C HIS A 21 -6.82 -4.62 -6.00
N PHE A 22 -7.58 -5.40 -5.24
CA PHE A 22 -8.58 -4.90 -4.29
C PHE A 22 -7.90 -4.69 -2.94
N SER A 23 -7.23 -3.55 -2.83
CA SER A 23 -6.60 -3.12 -1.58
C SER A 23 -7.69 -2.74 -0.57
N ASP A 24 -8.21 -3.75 0.13
CA ASP A 24 -8.98 -3.56 1.36
C ASP A 24 -8.07 -3.07 2.51
N MET A 25 -6.80 -2.79 2.22
CA MET A 25 -5.82 -2.22 3.13
C MET A 25 -6.27 -0.86 3.66
N ALA A 26 -6.85 -0.01 2.81
CA ALA A 26 -7.39 1.28 3.26
C ALA A 26 -8.49 1.08 4.31
N SER A 27 -9.39 0.12 4.09
CA SER A 27 -10.41 -0.28 5.07
C SER A 27 -9.81 -0.90 6.34
N ALA A 28 -8.76 -1.71 6.18
CA ALA A 28 -8.07 -2.35 7.30
C ALA A 28 -7.41 -1.31 8.22
N LEU A 29 -6.76 -0.30 7.65
CA LEU A 29 -6.09 0.77 8.42
C LEU A 29 -7.06 1.53 9.33
N VAL A 30 -8.30 1.75 8.89
CA VAL A 30 -9.34 2.44 9.69
C VAL A 30 -9.74 1.64 10.94
N ASN A 31 -9.60 0.31 10.90
CA ASN A 31 -10.05 -0.58 11.98
C ASN A 31 -8.94 -0.93 12.99
N ILE A 32 -7.71 -0.43 12.81
CA ILE A 32 -6.61 -0.70 13.74
C ILE A 32 -6.81 0.14 15.01
N SER A 33 -6.68 -0.49 16.17
CA SER A 33 -6.64 0.20 17.45
C SER A 33 -5.21 0.57 17.83
N PHE A 34 -4.98 1.85 18.15
CA PHE A 34 -3.67 2.40 18.52
C PHE A 34 -3.54 2.63 20.03
N ALA A 35 -4.52 2.19 20.82
CA ALA A 35 -4.62 2.47 22.26
C ALA A 35 -3.44 1.92 23.07
N GLN A 36 -2.84 0.81 22.62
CA GLN A 36 -1.71 0.16 23.31
C GLN A 36 -0.33 0.54 22.74
N MET A 37 -0.26 1.35 21.67
CA MET A 37 1.01 1.77 21.11
C MET A 37 1.67 2.81 22.00
N SER A 38 2.97 2.66 22.25
CA SER A 38 3.79 3.68 22.89
C SER A 38 4.00 4.89 21.97
N ASN A 39 4.46 6.00 22.54
CA ASN A 39 4.73 7.20 21.75
C ASN A 39 5.80 6.97 20.68
N ALA A 40 6.81 6.14 20.97
CA ALA A 40 7.87 5.80 20.01
C ALA A 40 7.32 4.99 18.83
N GLU A 41 6.44 4.03 19.10
CA GLU A 41 5.79 3.22 18.06
C GLU A 41 4.85 4.07 17.20
N CYS A 42 4.11 5.02 17.79
CA CYS A 42 3.29 5.96 17.03
C CYS A 42 4.14 6.83 16.08
N LEU A 43 5.29 7.33 16.55
CA LEU A 43 6.21 8.13 15.71
C LEU A 43 6.80 7.30 14.57
N GLN A 44 7.20 6.06 14.84
CA GLN A 44 7.68 5.15 13.80
C GLN A 44 6.59 4.85 12.77
N LEU A 45 5.36 4.57 13.22
CA LEU A 45 4.24 4.32 12.31
C LEU A 45 3.91 5.54 11.45
N MET A 46 3.96 6.75 12.01
CA MET A 46 3.82 7.99 11.23
C MET A 46 4.91 8.12 10.15
N GLN A 47 6.17 7.84 10.50
CA GLN A 47 7.26 7.85 9.52
C GLN A 47 7.01 6.82 8.40
N CYS A 48 6.57 5.61 8.75
CA CYS A 48 6.19 4.61 7.76
C CYS A 48 5.04 5.09 6.86
N CYS A 49 4.04 5.79 7.40
CA CYS A 49 2.95 6.36 6.62
C CYS A 49 3.47 7.40 5.61
N GLN A 50 4.37 8.29 6.03
CA GLN A 50 4.97 9.31 5.17
C GLN A 50 5.82 8.69 4.04
N GLU A 51 6.69 7.74 4.38
CA GLU A 51 7.54 7.05 3.41
C GLU A 51 6.70 6.26 2.40
N THR A 52 5.68 5.54 2.87
CA THR A 52 4.75 4.79 2.01
C THR A 52 3.97 5.73 1.11
N HIS A 53 3.42 6.82 1.65
CA HIS A 53 2.70 7.82 0.87
C HIS A 53 3.58 8.43 -0.24
N ALA A 54 4.83 8.77 0.08
CA ALA A 54 5.79 9.28 -0.91
C ALA A 54 6.09 8.25 -2.01
N GLY A 55 6.30 6.98 -1.64
CA GLY A 55 6.48 5.88 -2.58
C GLY A 55 5.28 5.69 -3.50
N LEU A 56 4.06 5.72 -2.95
CA LEU A 56 2.82 5.62 -3.72
C LEU A 56 2.64 6.78 -4.69
N CYS A 57 2.94 8.02 -4.27
CA CYS A 57 2.92 9.18 -5.15
C CYS A 57 3.94 9.05 -6.29
N HIS A 58 5.13 8.51 -6.01
CA HIS A 58 6.12 8.22 -7.03
C HIS A 58 5.61 7.15 -8.02
N CYS A 59 4.99 6.09 -7.53
CA CYS A 59 4.34 5.09 -8.38
C CYS A 59 3.25 5.71 -9.27
N LEU A 60 2.42 6.61 -8.74
CA LEU A 60 1.43 7.34 -9.53
C LEU A 60 2.06 8.17 -10.65
N ALA A 61 3.19 8.82 -10.39
CA ALA A 61 3.90 9.57 -11.42
C ALA A 61 4.38 8.64 -12.56
N LEU A 62 5.00 7.50 -12.23
CA LEU A 62 5.45 6.51 -13.22
C LEU A 62 4.29 5.89 -14.01
N LEU A 63 3.15 5.63 -13.34
CA LEU A 63 1.93 5.15 -13.99
C LEU A 63 1.39 6.21 -14.94
N GLY A 64 1.37 7.48 -14.52
CA GLY A 64 0.99 8.62 -15.36
C GLY A 64 1.87 8.76 -16.60
N GLU A 65 3.18 8.64 -16.47
CA GLU A 65 4.12 8.64 -17.60
C GLU A 65 3.83 7.49 -18.57
N THR A 66 3.57 6.29 -18.04
CA THR A 66 3.25 5.11 -18.85
C THR A 66 1.94 5.30 -19.62
N LEU A 67 0.90 5.84 -18.98
CA LEU A 67 -0.40 6.09 -19.59
C LEU A 67 -0.38 7.26 -20.59
N SER A 68 0.50 8.24 -20.38
CA SER A 68 0.68 9.37 -21.30
C SER A 68 1.38 8.99 -22.61
N ASN A 69 2.01 7.81 -22.66
CA ASN A 69 2.71 7.31 -23.83
C ASN A 69 1.82 6.33 -24.63
N PRO A 70 1.20 6.75 -25.74
CA PRO A 70 0.24 5.95 -26.48
C PRO A 70 0.85 4.65 -27.02
N THR A 71 2.13 4.65 -27.41
CA THR A 71 2.84 3.46 -27.90
C THR A 71 2.94 2.39 -26.80
N ARG A 72 3.24 2.81 -25.57
CA ARG A 72 3.29 1.89 -24.41
C ARG A 72 1.91 1.34 -24.03
N VAL A 73 0.86 2.14 -24.22
CA VAL A 73 -0.52 1.74 -23.93
C VAL A 73 -1.05 0.76 -24.97
N GLU A 74 -0.68 0.91 -26.24
CA GLU A 74 -1.01 -0.03 -27.32
C GLU A 74 -0.26 -1.36 -27.16
N GLU A 75 1.03 -1.32 -26.80
CA GLU A 75 1.85 -2.51 -26.52
C GLU A 75 1.39 -3.30 -25.28
N ALA A 76 0.80 -2.60 -24.30
CA ALA A 76 0.39 -3.20 -23.03
C ALA A 76 -0.79 -4.19 -23.18
N GLY A 77 -1.64 -4.04 -24.20
CA GLY A 77 -2.83 -4.89 -24.35
C GLY A 77 -3.88 -4.75 -23.24
N ALA A 78 -5.07 -5.32 -23.45
CA ALA A 78 -6.25 -5.07 -22.61
C ALA A 78 -6.09 -5.53 -21.14
N GLN A 79 -5.46 -6.68 -20.89
CA GLN A 79 -5.26 -7.17 -19.51
C GLN A 79 -4.32 -6.26 -18.71
N ASN A 80 -3.31 -5.68 -19.35
CA ASN A 80 -2.35 -4.83 -18.66
C ASN A 80 -2.96 -3.44 -18.38
N GLN A 81 -3.81 -2.93 -19.27
CA GLN A 81 -4.61 -1.72 -19.03
C GLN A 81 -5.57 -1.88 -17.84
N GLN A 82 -6.26 -3.02 -17.74
CA GLN A 82 -7.12 -3.29 -16.60
C GLN A 82 -6.32 -3.32 -15.28
N ARG A 83 -5.15 -3.99 -15.26
CA ARG A 83 -4.26 -4.02 -14.09
C ARG A 83 -3.73 -2.64 -13.71
N LEU A 84 -3.41 -1.79 -14.69
CA LEU A 84 -3.05 -0.39 -14.46
C LEU A 84 -4.21 0.38 -13.80
N GLY A 85 -5.43 0.20 -14.31
CA GLY A 85 -6.64 0.80 -13.72
C GLY A 85 -6.86 0.37 -12.27
N HIS A 86 -6.76 -0.92 -11.96
CA HIS A 86 -6.88 -1.37 -10.58
C HIS A 86 -5.75 -0.86 -9.68
N SER A 87 -4.52 -0.76 -10.20
CA SER A 87 -3.39 -0.21 -9.45
C SER A 87 -3.62 1.26 -9.11
N LEU A 88 -4.09 2.06 -10.07
CA LEU A 88 -4.48 3.46 -9.85
C LEU A 88 -5.59 3.58 -8.80
N TYR A 89 -6.60 2.72 -8.87
CA TYR A 89 -7.70 2.69 -7.89
C TYR A 89 -7.19 2.38 -6.49
N ALA A 90 -6.40 1.31 -6.33
CA ALA A 90 -5.83 0.91 -5.05
C ALA A 90 -4.95 2.00 -4.43
N ILE A 91 -4.08 2.63 -5.24
CA ILE A 91 -3.23 3.72 -4.76
C ILE A 91 -4.08 4.95 -4.40
N GLY A 92 -5.10 5.27 -5.21
CA GLY A 92 -6.02 6.38 -4.97
C GLY A 92 -6.83 6.25 -3.67
N LEU A 93 -7.09 5.01 -3.21
CA LEU A 93 -7.69 4.75 -1.91
C LEU A 93 -6.67 4.76 -0.76
N LEU A 94 -5.49 4.16 -0.99
CA LEU A 94 -4.51 3.95 0.07
C LEU A 94 -3.76 5.24 0.46
N ALA A 95 -3.38 6.07 -0.52
CA ALA A 95 -2.68 7.32 -0.25
C ALA A 95 -3.45 8.26 0.71
N PRO A 96 -4.74 8.58 0.50
CA PRO A 96 -5.48 9.40 1.46
C PRO A 96 -5.70 8.69 2.80
N ALA A 97 -5.85 7.37 2.84
CA ALA A 97 -5.98 6.62 4.09
C ALA A 97 -4.72 6.73 4.95
N LEU A 98 -3.53 6.69 4.34
CA LEU A 98 -2.25 6.89 5.05
C LEU A 98 -2.12 8.31 5.62
N ASN A 99 -2.53 9.34 4.87
CA ASN A 99 -2.53 10.72 5.36
C ASN A 99 -3.51 10.92 6.53
N ALA A 100 -4.69 10.30 6.46
CA ALA A 100 -5.66 10.33 7.54
C ALA A 100 -5.13 9.64 8.80
N LEU A 101 -4.48 8.49 8.65
CA LEU A 101 -3.85 7.76 9.74
C LEU A 101 -2.71 8.58 10.39
N GLU A 102 -1.84 9.18 9.59
CA GLU A 102 -0.78 10.05 10.12
C GLU A 102 -1.37 11.21 10.94
N SER A 103 -2.39 11.88 10.41
CA SER A 103 -3.06 12.99 11.08
C SER A 103 -3.71 12.56 12.41
N PHE A 104 -4.31 11.37 12.43
CA PHE A 104 -4.86 10.77 13.64
C PHE A 104 -3.78 10.52 14.69
N LEU A 105 -2.67 9.88 14.31
CA LEU A 105 -1.55 9.60 15.23
C LEU A 105 -0.93 10.89 15.78
N GLN A 106 -0.82 11.93 14.96
CA GLN A 106 -0.37 13.26 15.41
C GLN A 106 -1.29 13.85 16.48
N ALA A 107 -2.61 13.75 16.30
CA ALA A 107 -3.58 14.25 17.27
C ALA A 107 -3.50 13.46 18.59
N GLU A 108 -3.45 12.13 18.51
CA GLU A 108 -3.33 11.24 19.66
C GLU A 108 -2.05 11.53 20.48
N LEU A 109 -0.90 11.73 19.81
CA LEU A 109 0.34 12.09 20.48
C LEU A 109 0.28 13.45 21.18
N ARG A 110 -0.38 14.44 20.57
CA ARG A 110 -0.59 15.76 21.20
C ARG A 110 -1.46 15.66 22.44
N GLU A 111 -2.53 14.86 22.39
CA GLU A 111 -3.37 14.65 23.56
C GLU A 111 -2.63 13.96 24.71
N ARG A 112 -1.77 12.97 24.40
CA ARG A 112 -0.99 12.26 25.41
C ARG A 112 0.08 13.13 26.07
N THR A 113 0.68 14.05 25.33
CA THR A 113 1.70 14.98 25.85
C THR A 113 1.10 16.15 26.64
N ALA A 114 -0.20 16.42 26.47
CA ALA A 114 -0.93 17.44 27.23
C ALA A 114 -1.52 16.93 28.57
N ARG A 115 -1.44 15.62 28.84
CA ARG A 115 -1.86 15.00 30.11
C ARG A 115 -0.68 14.86 31.06
#